data_AF-A0A9P9BI49-F1
#
_entry.id   AF-A0A9P9BI49-F1
#
_cell.length_a   1.000
_cell.length_b   1.000
_cell.length_c   1.000
_cell.angle_alpha   90.00
_cell.angle_beta   90.00
_cell.angle_gamma   90.00
#
_symmetry.space_group_name_H-M   'P 1'
#
loop_
_entity.id
_entity.type
_entity.pdbx_description
1 polymer ?
#
loop_
_entity_poly.entity_id
_entity_poly.type
_entity_poly.pdbx_seq_one_letter_code
_entity_poly.pdbx_strand_id
1 'polypeptide(L)'
;LSQIVYHARRFMLSHGSTIEAAPLQIYSAALVFSPGKSIVRHLYIGHVPAWIDRPLPTVMQDWSVHLQTLKDGNRVKAVAFSHDGGLVASASRDGTVRVWDTA
;
A
#
# COMPACT_ATOMS: atom_id res chain seq x y z
N LEU A 1 -11.27 -13.59 0.94
CA LEU A 1 -10.07 -13.27 0.13
C LEU A 1 -10.36 -13.34 -1.38
N SER A 2 -10.96 -14.42 -1.88
CA SER A 2 -11.31 -14.58 -3.31
C SER A 2 -12.20 -13.45 -3.86
N GLN A 3 -13.20 -12.97 -3.11
CA GLN A 3 -14.06 -11.87 -3.56
C GLN A 3 -13.30 -10.55 -3.70
N ILE A 4 -12.44 -10.19 -2.75
CA ILE A 4 -11.69 -8.92 -2.81
C ILE A 4 -10.71 -8.96 -3.98
N VAL A 5 -10.00 -10.07 -4.17
CA VAL A 5 -9.10 -10.25 -5.32
C VAL A 5 -9.88 -10.24 -6.64
N TYR A 6 -11.07 -10.85 -6.67
CA TYR A 6 -11.97 -10.83 -7.82
C TYR A 6 -12.45 -9.41 -8.16
N HIS A 7 -12.89 -8.64 -7.16
CA HIS A 7 -13.35 -7.27 -7.33
C HIS A 7 -12.20 -6.32 -7.65
N ALA A 8 -11.02 -6.48 -7.04
CA ALA A 8 -9.83 -5.69 -7.35
C ALA A 8 -9.35 -5.96 -8.78
N ARG A 9 -9.30 -7.23 -9.20
CA ARG A 9 -8.97 -7.60 -10.58
C ARG A 9 -9.99 -7.02 -11.57
N ARG A 10 -11.29 -7.09 -11.27
CA ARG A 10 -12.34 -6.50 -12.11
C ARG A 10 -12.24 -4.97 -12.15
N PHE A 11 -11.92 -4.32 -11.05
CA PHE A 11 -11.70 -2.88 -10.96
C PHE A 11 -10.52 -2.46 -11.84
N MET A 12 -9.36 -3.12 -11.70
CA MET A 12 -8.17 -2.85 -12.51
C MET A 12 -8.41 -3.11 -14.00
N LEU A 13 -9.12 -4.18 -14.37
CA LEU A 13 -9.41 -4.48 -15.78
C LEU A 13 -10.45 -3.52 -16.40
N SER A 14 -11.42 -3.05 -15.61
CA SER A 14 -12.47 -2.14 -16.11
C SER A 14 -12.00 -0.68 -16.19
N HIS A 15 -11.15 -0.26 -15.26
CA HIS A 15 -10.64 1.11 -15.20
C HIS A 15 -9.20 1.22 -15.70
N GLY A 16 -8.60 0.12 -16.17
CA GLY A 16 -7.20 0.04 -16.60
C GLY A 16 -6.84 1.06 -17.67
N SER A 17 -7.68 1.24 -18.69
CA SER A 17 -7.49 2.26 -19.73
C SER A 17 -7.57 3.69 -19.20
N THR A 18 -8.37 3.95 -18.15
CA THR A 18 -8.46 5.27 -17.50
C THR A 18 -7.25 5.52 -16.59
N ILE A 19 -6.75 4.47 -15.93
CA ILE A 19 -5.54 4.49 -15.11
C ILE A 19 -4.29 4.70 -15.99
N GLU A 20 -4.23 4.05 -17.16
CA GLU A 20 -3.20 4.25 -18.19
C GLU A 20 -3.31 5.61 -18.89
N ALA A 21 -4.51 6.19 -18.95
CA ALA A 21 -4.74 7.52 -19.53
C ALA A 21 -4.45 8.68 -18.55
N ALA A 22 -4.53 8.45 -17.23
CA ALA A 22 -4.19 9.43 -16.19
C ALA A 22 -3.13 8.94 -15.16
N PRO A 23 -2.01 8.34 -15.60
CA PRO A 23 -1.02 7.70 -14.71
C PRO A 23 -0.29 8.73 -13.84
N LEU A 24 -0.24 9.99 -14.29
CA LEU A 24 0.40 11.09 -13.58
C LEU A 24 -0.22 11.38 -12.21
N GLN A 25 -1.52 11.18 -12.01
CA GLN A 25 -2.17 11.51 -10.73
C GLN A 25 -1.80 10.49 -9.63
N ILE A 26 -1.83 9.20 -9.95
CA ILE A 26 -1.46 8.12 -9.02
C ILE A 26 0.04 8.16 -8.73
N TYR A 27 0.86 8.35 -9.78
CA TYR A 27 2.30 8.46 -9.65
C TYR A 27 2.72 9.71 -8.85
N SER A 28 2.15 10.87 -9.19
CA SER A 28 2.44 12.11 -8.46
C SER A 28 1.97 12.03 -7.01
N ALA A 29 0.81 11.42 -6.72
CA ALA A 29 0.36 11.23 -5.34
C ALA A 29 1.36 10.35 -4.55
N ALA A 30 1.74 9.19 -5.07
CA ALA A 30 2.71 8.31 -4.41
C ALA A 30 4.09 8.98 -4.23
N LEU A 31 4.52 9.76 -5.22
CA LEU A 31 5.79 10.49 -5.20
C LEU A 31 5.77 11.65 -4.20
N VAL A 32 4.68 12.44 -4.14
CA VAL A 32 4.51 13.56 -3.21
C VAL A 32 4.53 13.10 -1.75
N PHE A 33 3.96 11.92 -1.46
CA PHE A 33 3.94 11.32 -0.12
C PHE A 33 5.11 10.37 0.17
N SER A 34 6.06 10.21 -0.76
CA SER A 34 7.28 9.46 -0.51
C SER A 34 8.23 10.21 0.43
N PRO A 35 8.99 9.52 1.30
CA PRO A 35 9.89 10.16 2.25
C PRO A 35 10.94 11.07 1.59
N GLY A 36 11.38 12.10 2.33
CA GLY A 36 12.31 13.11 1.84
C GLY A 36 13.61 12.54 1.25
N LYS A 37 14.16 11.49 1.86
CA LYS A 37 15.39 10.80 1.42
C LYS A 37 15.15 9.64 0.45
N SER A 38 13.90 9.38 0.05
CA SER A 38 13.61 8.32 -0.91
C SER A 38 14.34 8.58 -2.24
N ILE A 39 15.09 7.60 -2.74
CA ILE A 39 15.73 7.66 -4.07
C ILE A 39 14.68 7.91 -5.16
N VAL A 40 13.51 7.30 -5.05
CA VAL A 40 12.39 7.50 -5.98
C VAL A 40 11.95 8.97 -5.96
N ARG A 41 11.90 9.60 -4.79
CA ARG A 41 11.61 11.04 -4.68
C ARG A 41 12.64 11.86 -5.44
N HIS A 42 13.93 11.65 -5.17
CA HIS A 42 15.00 12.41 -5.79
C HIS A 42 15.03 12.27 -7.32
N LEU A 43 14.82 11.06 -7.84
CA LEU A 43 14.88 10.80 -9.28
C LEU A 43 13.73 11.46 -10.05
N TYR A 44 12.55 11.54 -9.46
CA TYR A 44 11.34 11.89 -10.18
C TYR A 44 10.65 13.17 -9.72
N ILE A 45 11.12 13.84 -8.65
CA ILE A 45 10.52 15.10 -8.17
C ILE A 45 10.44 16.19 -9.25
N GLY A 46 11.41 16.23 -10.18
CA GLY A 46 11.41 17.17 -11.30
C GLY A 46 10.40 16.87 -12.41
N HIS A 47 9.75 15.70 -12.36
CA HIS A 47 8.70 15.29 -13.30
C HIS A 47 7.29 15.48 -12.71
N VAL A 48 7.19 16.01 -11.49
CA VAL A 48 5.90 16.36 -10.87
C VAL A 48 5.34 17.58 -11.60
N PRO A 49 4.08 17.54 -12.07
CA PRO A 49 3.45 18.68 -12.72
C PRO A 49 3.46 19.95 -11.87
N ALA A 50 3.71 21.09 -12.52
CA ALA A 50 3.78 22.39 -11.85
C ALA A 50 2.49 22.80 -11.10
N TRP A 51 1.33 22.22 -11.41
CA TRP A 51 0.10 22.50 -10.64
C TRP A 51 0.13 21.92 -9.21
N ILE A 52 1.11 21.06 -8.91
CA ILE A 52 1.39 20.53 -7.56
C ILE A 52 2.42 21.43 -6.84
N ASP A 53 2.86 22.55 -7.42
CA ASP A 53 3.82 23.45 -6.77
C ASP A 53 3.26 24.15 -5.52
N ARG A 54 3.64 23.53 -4.40
CA ARG A 54 4.05 24.07 -3.10
C ARG A 54 3.03 24.73 -2.16
N PRO A 55 3.24 24.52 -0.84
CA PRO A 55 4.27 23.64 -0.25
C PRO A 55 3.85 22.18 -0.29
N LEU A 56 4.76 21.31 -0.75
CA LEU A 56 4.62 19.86 -0.63
C LEU A 56 4.39 19.52 0.87
N PRO A 57 3.55 18.53 1.18
CA PRO A 57 3.28 18.15 2.56
C PRO A 57 4.59 17.81 3.28
N THR A 58 4.64 18.13 4.57
CA THR A 58 5.74 17.69 5.43
C THR A 58 5.66 16.18 5.58
N VAL A 59 6.51 15.46 4.84
CA VAL A 59 6.63 14.00 4.91
C VAL A 59 7.80 13.62 5.82
N MET A 60 7.74 12.41 6.39
CA MET A 60 8.88 11.79 7.08
C MET A 60 10.13 11.77 6.20
N GLN A 61 11.32 11.91 6.80
CA GLN A 61 12.58 11.92 6.05
C GLN A 61 12.97 10.52 5.58
N ASP A 62 12.75 9.52 6.42
CA ASP A 62 13.04 8.11 6.16
C ASP A 62 11.74 7.30 6.12
N TRP A 63 11.76 6.17 5.41
CA TRP A 63 10.68 5.20 5.49
C TRP A 63 10.58 4.67 6.92
N SER A 64 9.34 4.51 7.42
CA SER A 64 9.14 3.77 8.66
C SER A 64 9.59 2.32 8.47
N VAL A 65 10.15 1.72 9.52
CA VAL A 65 10.43 0.27 9.57
C VAL A 65 9.14 -0.55 9.41
N HIS A 66 8.00 0.06 9.72
CA HIS A 66 6.69 -0.49 9.46
C HIS A 66 6.39 -0.49 7.95
N LEU A 67 6.44 -1.68 7.35
CA LEU A 67 6.15 -1.88 5.92
C LEU A 67 4.65 -1.99 5.63
N GLN A 68 3.90 -2.67 6.49
CA GLN A 68 2.50 -2.96 6.24
C GLN A 68 1.74 -3.22 7.54
N THR A 69 0.51 -2.69 7.62
CA THR A 69 -0.47 -3.08 8.66
C THR A 69 -1.46 -4.06 8.04
N LEU A 70 -1.47 -5.29 8.55
CA LEU A 70 -2.49 -6.27 8.24
C LEU A 70 -3.73 -5.97 9.09
N LYS A 71 -4.83 -5.59 8.44
CA LYS A 71 -6.06 -5.23 9.15
C LYS A 71 -6.92 -6.47 9.39
N ASP A 72 -7.19 -6.72 10.66
CA ASP A 72 -8.22 -7.65 11.09
C ASP A 72 -9.47 -6.85 11.51
N GLY A 73 -10.65 -7.22 11.01
CA GLY A 73 -11.90 -6.47 11.22
C GLY A 73 -12.38 -6.41 12.67
N ASN A 74 -11.69 -7.05 13.62
CA ASN A 74 -11.97 -6.99 15.04
C ASN A 74 -10.67 -7.16 15.86
N ARG A 75 -10.78 -7.16 17.18
CA ARG A 75 -9.65 -7.32 18.11
C ARG A 75 -8.99 -8.69 17.91
N VAL A 76 -7.76 -8.65 17.40
CA VAL A 76 -6.89 -9.83 17.30
C VAL A 76 -6.56 -10.33 18.71
N LYS A 77 -6.69 -11.64 18.91
CA LYS A 77 -6.45 -12.33 20.19
C LYS A 77 -5.17 -13.14 20.18
N ALA A 78 -4.76 -13.64 19.03
CA ALA A 78 -3.52 -14.40 18.87
C ALA A 78 -2.95 -14.20 17.46
N VAL A 79 -1.64 -14.35 17.35
CA VAL A 79 -0.89 -14.38 16.09
C VAL A 79 0.13 -15.51 16.15
N ALA A 80 0.33 -16.20 15.02
CA ALA A 80 1.33 -17.27 14.90
C ALA A 80 1.99 -17.20 13.52
N PHE A 81 3.28 -17.52 13.47
CA PHE A 81 4.03 -17.66 12.22
C PHE A 81 4.11 -19.13 11.82
N SER A 82 4.12 -19.42 10.52
CA SER A 82 4.54 -20.73 10.03
C SER A 82 6.03 -20.95 10.32
N HIS A 83 6.43 -22.22 10.39
CA HIS A 83 7.81 -22.57 10.74
C HIS A 83 8.85 -22.03 9.74
N ASP A 84 8.46 -21.92 8.47
CA ASP A 84 9.26 -21.35 7.37
C ASP A 84 9.16 -19.81 7.27
N GLY A 85 8.31 -19.17 8.09
CA GLY A 85 8.09 -17.74 8.09
C GLY A 85 7.30 -17.20 6.89
N GLY A 86 6.87 -18.06 5.96
CA GLY A 86 6.13 -17.67 4.75
C GLY A 86 4.69 -17.24 5.02
N LEU A 87 4.13 -17.61 6.17
CA LEU A 87 2.75 -17.32 6.52
C LEU A 87 2.63 -16.74 7.93
N VAL A 88 1.67 -15.83 8.08
CA VAL A 88 1.18 -15.35 9.38
C VAL A 88 -0.29 -15.72 9.52
N ALA A 89 -0.66 -16.32 10.64
CA ALA A 89 -2.04 -16.54 11.03
C ALA A 89 -2.45 -15.52 12.11
N SER A 90 -3.57 -14.83 11.93
CA SER A 90 -4.22 -13.99 12.95
C SER A 90 -5.56 -14.59 13.35
N ALA A 91 -5.82 -14.67 14.66
CA ALA A 91 -7.10 -15.11 15.21
C ALA A 91 -7.83 -13.92 15.83
N SER A 92 -9.03 -13.64 15.33
CA SER A 92 -9.82 -12.46 15.68
C SER A 92 -11.00 -12.81 16.59
N ARG A 93 -11.44 -11.84 17.39
CA ARG A 93 -12.62 -11.99 18.26
C ARG A 93 -13.93 -12.15 17.47
N ASP A 94 -13.92 -11.85 16.18
CA ASP A 94 -15.06 -12.11 15.27
C ASP A 94 -15.22 -13.60 14.93
N GLY A 95 -14.39 -14.49 15.49
CA GLY A 95 -14.44 -15.92 15.25
C GLY A 95 -13.72 -16.34 13.96
N THR A 96 -13.06 -15.42 13.27
CA THR A 96 -12.32 -15.71 12.04
C THR A 96 -10.83 -15.86 12.31
N VAL A 97 -10.21 -16.78 11.55
CA VAL A 97 -8.75 -16.89 11.41
C VAL A 97 -8.39 -16.46 10.00
N ARG A 98 -7.42 -15.57 9.87
CA ARG A 98 -6.90 -15.11 8.58
C ARG A 98 -5.45 -15.51 8.43
N VAL A 99 -5.10 -16.00 7.24
CA VAL A 99 -3.74 -16.37 6.89
C VAL A 99 -3.24 -15.38 5.84
N TRP A 100 -2.03 -14.89 6.06
CA TRP A 100 -1.37 -13.85 5.26
C TRP A 100 -0.06 -14.42 4.74
N ASP A 101 0.24 -14.15 3.48
CA ASP A 101 1.57 -14.36 2.91
C ASP A 101 2.52 -13.25 3.39
N THR A 102 3.76 -13.59 3.69
CA THR A 102 4.79 -12.64 4.15
C THR A 102 5.69 -12.12 3.02
N ALA A 103 5.56 -12.66 1.80
CA ALA A 103 6.32 -12.28 0.60
C ALA A 103 5.62 -11.23 -0.28
#